data_AF-A0A7J7J9E9-F1
#
_entry.id   AF-A0A7J7J9E9-F1
#
_cell.length_a   1.000
_cell.length_b   1.000
_cell.length_c   1.000
_cell.angle_alpha   90.00
_cell.angle_beta   90.00
_cell.angle_gamma   90.00
#
_symmetry.space_group_name_H-M   'P 1'
#
loop_
_entity.id
_entity.type
_entity.pdbx_description
1 polymer ?
#
loop_
_entity_poly.entity_id
_entity_poly.type
_entity_poly.pdbx_seq_one_letter_code
_entity_poly.pdbx_strand_id
1 'polypeptide(L)'
;MVLLFSQFSALCTDTFLFPFFPQEAKSKGLNHFEIGTVYGSFELARFTTAPVLGYLLSWISPRITCITATITLAITCIALGLMTYAPNHLFLPLCITIRAIAGSATASLTVSAMTILLKHTSFQTSTVVSLLEMLQGGGYAVGPALGAALHQIGGYTCMFWTLGGVIGATFLAQLFVVPEIRNERKSQSLSSLHMLKLPGIIDYRNQ
;
A
#
# COMPACT_ATOMS: atom_id res chain seq x y z
N MET A 1 11.19 -2.22 13.27
CA MET A 1 10.60 -3.57 13.13
C MET A 1 9.09 -3.53 12.94
N VAL A 2 8.29 -2.92 13.84
CA VAL A 2 6.82 -2.83 13.68
C VAL A 2 6.40 -2.24 12.32
N LEU A 3 7.04 -1.15 11.88
CA LEU A 3 6.78 -0.53 10.57
C LEU A 3 7.05 -1.47 9.38
N LEU A 4 8.12 -2.26 9.47
CA LEU A 4 8.48 -3.21 8.42
C LEU A 4 7.48 -4.37 8.38
N PHE A 5 7.05 -4.83 9.56
CA PHE A 5 6.03 -5.87 9.67
C PHE A 5 4.67 -5.41 9.15
N SER A 6 4.24 -4.18 9.48
CA SER A 6 3.00 -3.62 8.93
C SER A 6 3.03 -3.53 7.39
N GLN A 7 4.17 -3.11 6.83
CA GLN A 7 4.38 -3.09 5.37
C GLN A 7 4.24 -4.48 4.76
N PHE A 8 4.99 -5.44 5.30
CA PHE A 8 4.95 -6.83 4.84
C PHE A 8 3.53 -7.40 4.91
N SER A 9 2.82 -7.20 6.02
CA SER A 9 1.45 -7.68 6.20
C SER A 9 0.44 -7.04 5.22
N ALA A 10 0.59 -5.74 4.94
CA ALA A 10 -0.24 -5.05 3.96
C ALA A 10 -0.01 -5.61 2.55
N LEU A 11 1.25 -5.82 2.17
CA LEU A 11 1.62 -6.33 0.84
C LEU A 11 1.19 -7.79 0.64
N CYS A 12 1.25 -8.62 1.69
CA CYS A 12 0.64 -9.95 1.66
C CYS A 12 -0.84 -9.86 1.32
N THR A 13 -1.61 -9.03 2.05
CA THR A 13 -3.05 -8.83 1.84
C THR A 13 -3.39 -8.44 0.41
N ASP A 14 -2.63 -7.52 -0.20
CA ASP A 14 -2.91 -7.03 -1.56
C ASP A 14 -2.85 -8.15 -2.60
N THR A 15 -1.93 -9.10 -2.41
CA THR A 15 -1.73 -10.21 -3.36
C THR A 15 -2.70 -11.35 -3.20
N PHE A 16 -3.37 -11.45 -2.05
CA PHE A 16 -4.41 -12.46 -1.83
C PHE A 16 -5.54 -12.28 -2.84
N LEU A 17 -5.78 -11.05 -3.29
CA LEU A 17 -6.85 -10.78 -4.24
C LEU A 17 -6.60 -11.49 -5.58
N PHE A 18 -5.35 -11.62 -6.04
CA PHE A 18 -5.03 -12.11 -7.39
C PHE A 18 -5.57 -13.52 -7.70
N PRO A 19 -5.35 -14.55 -6.86
CA PRO A 19 -5.87 -15.89 -7.13
C PRO A 19 -7.38 -16.05 -6.90
N PHE A 20 -7.97 -15.36 -5.91
CA PHE A 20 -9.34 -15.64 -5.46
C PHE A 20 -10.41 -14.71 -6.03
N PHE A 21 -10.09 -13.44 -6.26
CA PHE A 21 -11.06 -12.47 -6.76
C PHE A 21 -11.60 -12.75 -8.17
N PRO A 22 -10.83 -13.30 -9.14
CA PRO A 22 -11.39 -13.60 -10.45
C PRO A 22 -12.53 -14.62 -10.39
N GLN A 23 -12.47 -15.57 -9.45
CA GLN A 23 -13.53 -16.56 -9.25
C GLN A 23 -14.78 -15.90 -8.66
N GLU A 24 -14.60 -15.06 -7.64
CA GLU A 24 -15.69 -14.29 -7.01
C GLU A 24 -16.34 -13.30 -7.98
N ALA A 25 -15.54 -12.60 -8.78
CA ALA A 25 -16.03 -11.63 -9.76
C ALA A 25 -16.82 -12.34 -10.88
N LYS A 26 -16.36 -13.50 -11.36
CA LYS A 26 -17.08 -14.30 -12.37
C LYS A 26 -18.41 -14.83 -11.84
N SER A 27 -18.48 -15.23 -10.56
CA SER A 27 -19.75 -15.67 -9.95
C SER A 27 -20.77 -14.54 -9.87
N LYS A 28 -20.31 -13.30 -9.74
CA LYS A 28 -21.11 -12.07 -9.78
C LYS A 28 -21.42 -11.56 -11.19
N GLY A 29 -20.95 -12.26 -12.24
CA GLY A 29 -21.23 -11.95 -13.64
C GLY A 29 -20.27 -10.96 -14.31
N LEU A 30 -19.14 -10.63 -13.67
CA LEU A 30 -18.18 -9.67 -14.23
C LEU A 30 -17.36 -10.30 -15.36
N ASN A 31 -17.06 -9.49 -16.37
CA ASN A 31 -16.20 -9.87 -17.48
C ASN A 31 -14.71 -9.66 -17.15
N HIS A 32 -13.82 -10.22 -17.98
CA HIS A 32 -12.38 -10.21 -17.72
C HIS A 32 -11.79 -8.79 -17.74
N PHE A 33 -12.36 -7.91 -18.57
CA PHE A 33 -12.01 -6.49 -18.64
C PHE A 33 -12.33 -5.73 -17.34
N GLU A 34 -13.48 -6.01 -16.72
CA GLU A 34 -13.91 -5.36 -15.48
C GLU A 34 -13.03 -5.80 -14.30
N ILE A 35 -12.69 -7.09 -14.24
CA ILE A 35 -11.72 -7.63 -13.28
C ILE A 35 -10.36 -6.93 -13.43
N GLY A 36 -9.89 -6.77 -14.67
CA GLY A 36 -8.67 -6.02 -14.98
C GLY A 36 -8.73 -4.57 -14.53
N THR A 37 -9.89 -3.93 -14.66
CA THR A 37 -10.10 -2.54 -14.22
C THR A 37 -10.01 -2.40 -12.70
N VAL A 38 -10.53 -3.38 -11.95
CA VAL A 38 -10.40 -3.41 -10.48
C VAL A 38 -8.92 -3.49 -10.07
N TYR A 39 -8.13 -4.37 -10.69
CA TYR A 39 -6.69 -4.44 -10.43
C TYR A 39 -5.94 -3.17 -10.85
N GLY A 40 -6.26 -2.63 -12.03
CA GLY A 40 -5.65 -1.41 -12.54
C GLY A 40 -5.94 -0.18 -11.68
N SER A 41 -7.15 -0.07 -11.11
CA SER A 41 -7.55 1.06 -10.27
C SER A 41 -6.66 1.22 -9.04
N PHE A 42 -6.19 0.11 -8.47
CA PHE A 42 -5.30 0.10 -7.32
C PHE A 42 -3.91 0.65 -7.69
N GLU A 43 -3.29 0.12 -8.74
CA GLU A 43 -1.95 0.59 -9.14
C GLU A 43 -2.00 2.02 -9.68
N LEU A 44 -3.09 2.42 -10.35
CA LEU A 44 -3.30 3.80 -10.78
C LEU A 44 -3.41 4.75 -9.58
N ALA A 45 -4.19 4.40 -8.56
CA ALA A 45 -4.30 5.18 -7.34
C ALA A 45 -2.96 5.26 -6.59
N ARG A 46 -2.23 4.14 -6.49
CA ARG A 46 -0.89 4.10 -5.89
C ARG A 46 0.09 5.00 -6.65
N PHE A 47 0.12 4.88 -7.98
CA PHE A 47 0.97 5.68 -8.88
C PHE A 47 0.69 7.18 -8.77
N THR A 48 -0.58 7.57 -8.77
CA THR A 48 -0.99 8.99 -8.66
C THR A 48 -0.76 9.56 -7.26
N THR A 49 -0.92 8.75 -6.22
CA THR A 49 -0.76 9.18 -4.82
C THR A 49 0.70 9.33 -4.41
N ALA A 50 1.59 8.47 -4.92
CA ALA A 50 3.03 8.49 -4.60
C ALA A 50 3.71 9.87 -4.79
N PRO A 51 3.61 10.57 -5.94
CA PRO A 51 4.21 11.89 -6.12
C PRO A 51 3.55 12.96 -5.27
N VAL A 52 2.22 12.90 -5.09
CA VAL A 52 1.44 13.86 -4.29
C VAL A 52 1.87 13.83 -2.83
N LEU A 53 2.10 12.64 -2.27
CA LEU A 53 2.53 12.49 -0.88
C LEU A 53 3.97 12.90 -0.63
N GLY A 54 4.86 12.77 -1.62
CA GLY A 54 6.19 13.35 -1.55
C GLY A 54 6.14 14.86 -1.25
N TYR A 55 5.18 15.57 -1.84
CA TYR A 55 4.92 16.97 -1.52
C TYR A 55 4.18 17.13 -0.18
N LEU A 56 3.13 16.34 0.08
CA LEU A 56 2.27 16.51 1.26
C LEU A 56 2.98 16.21 2.58
N LEU A 57 4.00 15.35 2.59
CA LEU A 57 4.81 15.06 3.79
C LEU A 57 5.66 16.25 4.26
N SER A 58 5.81 17.30 3.44
CA SER A 58 6.39 18.57 3.92
C SER A 58 5.44 19.34 4.85
N TRP A 59 4.13 19.08 4.74
CA TRP A 59 3.08 19.72 5.53
C TRP A 59 2.55 18.82 6.65
N ILE A 60 2.41 17.52 6.39
CA ILE A 60 1.82 16.53 7.32
C ILE A 60 2.93 15.71 7.98
N SER A 61 2.77 15.40 9.28
CA SER A 61 3.72 14.54 10.01
C SER A 61 3.73 13.12 9.42
N PRO A 62 4.93 12.56 9.09
CA PRO A 62 5.06 11.19 8.59
C PRO A 62 4.45 10.14 9.52
N ARG A 63 4.47 10.37 10.84
CA ARG A 63 3.83 9.49 11.82
C ARG A 63 2.33 9.38 11.58
N ILE A 64 1.65 10.51 11.47
CA ILE A 64 0.19 10.56 11.31
C ILE A 64 -0.18 9.89 9.99
N THR A 65 0.51 10.23 8.89
CA THR A 65 0.29 9.62 7.58
C THR A 65 0.46 8.09 7.62
N CYS A 66 1.46 7.58 8.33
CA CYS A 66 1.69 6.14 8.45
C CYS A 66 0.57 5.43 9.21
N ILE A 67 0.15 6.00 10.33
CA ILE A 67 -0.91 5.46 11.18
C ILE A 67 -2.26 5.48 10.45
N THR A 68 -2.61 6.61 9.82
CA THR A 68 -3.88 6.75 9.07
C THR A 68 -3.91 5.86 7.84
N ALA A 69 -2.78 5.67 7.16
CA ALA A 69 -2.68 4.74 6.04
C ALA A 69 -2.91 3.28 6.49
N THR A 70 -2.31 2.87 7.61
CA THR A 70 -2.43 1.49 8.12
C THR A 70 -3.87 1.15 8.52
N ILE A 71 -4.55 2.05 9.24
CA ILE A 71 -5.97 1.82 9.58
C ILE A 71 -6.86 1.85 8.34
N THR A 72 -6.58 2.72 7.37
CA THR A 72 -7.32 2.75 6.10
C THR A 72 -7.19 1.42 5.36
N LEU A 73 -5.99 0.84 5.32
CA LEU A 73 -5.75 -0.48 4.72
C LEU A 73 -6.51 -1.58 5.44
N ALA A 74 -6.53 -1.58 6.78
CA ALA A 74 -7.30 -2.54 7.57
C ALA A 74 -8.81 -2.45 7.23
N ILE A 75 -9.35 -1.23 7.16
CA ILE A 75 -10.76 -0.99 6.82
C ILE A 75 -11.05 -1.47 5.38
N THR A 76 -10.21 -1.12 4.40
CA THR A 76 -10.41 -1.56 3.01
C THR A 76 -10.30 -3.08 2.86
N CYS A 77 -9.43 -3.73 3.63
CA CYS A 77 -9.31 -5.18 3.65
C CYS A 77 -10.60 -5.84 4.16
N ILE A 78 -11.14 -5.38 5.29
CA ILE A 78 -12.40 -5.89 5.84
C ILE A 78 -13.56 -5.61 4.86
N ALA A 79 -13.58 -4.43 4.24
CA ALA A 79 -14.58 -4.05 3.25
C ALA A 79 -14.55 -4.98 2.01
N LEU A 80 -13.36 -5.36 1.53
CA LEU A 80 -13.22 -6.35 0.45
C LEU A 80 -13.79 -7.72 0.84
N GLY A 81 -13.58 -8.16 2.09
CA GLY A 81 -14.17 -9.41 2.60
C GLY A 81 -15.70 -9.37 2.66
N LEU A 82 -16.28 -8.18 2.88
CA LEU A 82 -17.73 -7.96 2.87
C LEU A 82 -18.34 -7.90 1.46
N MET A 83 -17.53 -7.73 0.41
CA MET A 83 -18.01 -7.66 -0.98
C MET A 83 -18.68 -8.96 -1.46
N THR A 84 -18.41 -10.11 -0.82
CA THR A 84 -19.15 -11.35 -1.08
C THR A 84 -20.65 -11.18 -0.87
N TYR A 85 -21.07 -10.36 0.09
CA TYR A 85 -22.48 -10.07 0.38
C TYR A 85 -23.04 -8.89 -0.40
N ALA A 86 -22.22 -8.18 -1.18
CA ALA A 86 -22.67 -7.01 -1.94
C ALA A 86 -23.60 -7.43 -3.10
N PRO A 87 -24.62 -6.61 -3.42
CA PRO A 87 -25.49 -6.86 -4.57
C PRO A 87 -24.74 -6.66 -5.89
N ASN A 88 -25.08 -7.45 -6.90
CA ASN A 88 -24.33 -7.54 -8.16
C ASN A 88 -24.15 -6.18 -8.87
N HIS A 89 -25.16 -5.30 -8.83
CA HIS A 89 -25.11 -4.00 -9.50
C HIS A 89 -24.15 -2.98 -8.84
N LEU A 90 -23.86 -3.14 -7.54
CA LEU A 90 -22.90 -2.28 -6.81
C LEU A 90 -21.51 -2.90 -6.67
N PHE A 91 -21.36 -4.19 -6.98
CA PHE A 91 -20.13 -4.93 -6.75
C PHE A 91 -18.91 -4.28 -7.44
N LEU A 92 -19.02 -4.01 -8.74
CA LEU A 92 -17.93 -3.40 -9.52
C LEU A 92 -17.54 -2.00 -9.04
N PRO A 93 -18.45 -1.01 -8.95
CA PRO A 93 -18.07 0.34 -8.52
C PRO A 93 -17.54 0.35 -7.08
N LEU A 94 -18.11 -0.43 -6.16
CA LEU A 94 -17.60 -0.55 -4.80
C LEU A 94 -16.18 -1.14 -4.78
N CYS A 95 -15.93 -2.21 -5.53
CA CYS A 95 -14.60 -2.82 -5.61
C CYS A 95 -13.57 -1.82 -6.15
N ILE A 96 -13.90 -1.06 -7.19
CA ILE A 96 -13.01 -0.02 -7.75
C ILE A 96 -12.73 1.06 -6.70
N THR A 97 -13.75 1.56 -5.99
CA THR A 97 -13.56 2.59 -4.96
C THR A 97 -12.70 2.08 -3.81
N ILE A 98 -12.97 0.88 -3.30
CA ILE A 98 -12.20 0.27 -2.22
C ILE A 98 -10.74 0.07 -2.66
N ARG A 99 -10.53 -0.39 -3.90
CA ARG A 99 -9.18 -0.58 -4.46
C ARG A 99 -8.44 0.74 -4.67
N ALA A 100 -9.11 1.79 -5.13
CA ALA A 100 -8.48 3.10 -5.26
C ALA A 100 -8.02 3.62 -3.88
N ILE A 101 -8.87 3.53 -2.86
CA ILE A 101 -8.53 3.93 -1.49
C ILE A 101 -7.37 3.09 -0.95
N ALA A 102 -7.40 1.77 -1.15
CA ALA A 102 -6.32 0.87 -0.73
C ALA A 102 -4.99 1.18 -1.44
N GLY A 103 -5.02 1.52 -2.74
CA GLY A 103 -3.83 1.90 -3.50
C GLY A 103 -3.21 3.19 -2.97
N SER A 104 -4.03 4.21 -2.73
CA SER A 104 -3.61 5.47 -2.10
C SER A 104 -3.05 5.26 -0.68
N ALA A 105 -3.71 4.43 0.13
CA ALA A 105 -3.24 4.11 1.48
C ALA A 105 -1.92 3.34 1.46
N THR A 106 -1.73 2.39 0.53
CA THR A 106 -0.47 1.66 0.38
C THR A 106 0.67 2.59 -0.02
N ALA A 107 0.45 3.48 -0.99
CA ALA A 107 1.44 4.52 -1.34
C ALA A 107 1.80 5.38 -0.11
N SER A 108 0.78 5.79 0.66
CA SER A 108 0.97 6.57 1.89
C SER A 108 1.81 5.84 2.91
N LEU A 109 1.52 4.56 3.13
CA LEU A 109 2.23 3.72 4.07
C LEU A 109 3.70 3.59 3.64
N THR A 110 3.99 3.28 2.38
CA THR A 110 5.36 3.13 1.84
C THR A 110 6.19 4.41 1.97
N VAL A 111 5.68 5.54 1.50
CA VAL A 111 6.42 6.81 1.51
C VAL A 111 6.66 7.31 2.95
N SER A 112 5.65 7.20 3.81
CA SER A 112 5.79 7.59 5.22
C SER A 112 6.75 6.66 5.99
N ALA A 113 6.67 5.34 5.77
CA ALA A 113 7.59 4.38 6.39
C ALA A 113 9.04 4.61 5.95
N MET A 114 9.29 4.86 4.65
CA MET A 114 10.62 5.29 4.16
C MET A 114 11.11 6.51 4.91
N THR A 115 10.28 7.56 4.99
CA THR A 115 10.64 8.81 5.65
C THR A 115 10.96 8.62 7.13
N ILE A 116 10.17 7.81 7.84
CA ILE A 116 10.39 7.49 9.26
C ILE A 116 11.70 6.70 9.43
N LEU A 117 11.93 5.67 8.61
CA LEU A 117 13.15 4.85 8.70
C LEU A 117 14.40 5.68 8.45
N LEU A 118 14.41 6.52 7.41
CA LEU A 118 15.56 7.38 7.08
C LEU A 118 15.87 8.40 8.18
N LYS A 119 14.86 8.85 8.94
CA LYS A 119 15.06 9.79 10.06
C LYS A 119 15.55 9.11 11.34
N HIS A 120 15.16 7.86 11.58
CA HIS A 120 15.47 7.13 12.81
C HIS A 120 16.62 6.15 12.71
N THR A 121 17.08 5.85 11.50
CA THR A 121 18.22 4.97 11.27
C THR A 121 19.35 5.75 10.61
N SER A 122 20.59 5.45 11.01
CA SER A 122 21.79 5.99 10.35
C SER A 122 22.15 5.22 9.07
N PHE A 123 21.21 4.47 8.51
CA PHE A 123 21.43 3.69 7.30
C PHE A 123 21.46 4.58 6.06
N GLN A 124 22.21 4.12 5.06
CA GLN A 124 22.19 4.75 3.75
C GLN A 124 20.79 4.62 3.12
N THR A 125 20.40 5.62 2.35
CA THR A 125 19.09 5.63 1.66
C THR A 125 18.89 4.39 0.80
N SER A 126 19.96 3.95 0.12
CA SER A 126 19.98 2.72 -0.67
C SER A 126 19.59 1.51 0.16
N THR A 127 20.16 1.33 1.35
CA THR A 127 19.87 0.19 2.24
C THR A 127 18.41 0.18 2.69
N VAL A 128 17.84 1.33 3.06
CA VAL A 128 16.43 1.42 3.47
C VAL A 128 15.50 1.09 2.31
N VAL A 129 15.78 1.60 1.12
CA VAL A 129 15.03 1.29 -0.10
C VAL A 129 15.11 -0.20 -0.41
N SER A 130 16.32 -0.78 -0.45
CA SER A 130 16.51 -2.22 -0.69
C SER A 130 15.77 -3.09 0.33
N LEU A 131 15.74 -2.71 1.61
CA LEU A 131 15.02 -3.44 2.64
C LEU A 131 13.51 -3.43 2.42
N LEU A 132 12.94 -2.28 2.04
CA LEU A 132 11.51 -2.16 1.76
C LEU A 132 11.11 -2.92 0.48
N GLU A 133 11.94 -2.87 -0.56
CA GLU A 133 11.75 -3.66 -1.79
C GLU A 133 11.84 -5.17 -1.51
N MET A 134 12.77 -5.61 -0.65
CA MET A 134 12.83 -7.01 -0.21
C MET A 134 11.54 -7.43 0.50
N LEU A 135 10.98 -6.57 1.37
CA LEU A 135 9.72 -6.88 2.05
C LEU A 135 8.54 -6.89 1.06
N GLN A 136 8.58 -6.05 0.03
CA GLN A 136 7.57 -6.07 -1.02
C GLN A 136 7.63 -7.33 -1.86
N GLY A 137 8.81 -7.70 -2.36
CA GLY A 137 9.01 -8.96 -3.07
C GLY A 137 8.64 -10.17 -2.21
N GLY A 138 9.03 -10.15 -0.93
CA GLY A 138 8.67 -11.18 0.04
C GLY A 138 7.16 -11.28 0.26
N GLY A 139 6.47 -10.15 0.44
CA GLY A 139 5.01 -10.10 0.61
C GLY A 139 4.28 -10.61 -0.63
N TYR A 140 4.77 -10.27 -1.82
CA TYR A 140 4.21 -10.75 -3.09
C TYR A 140 4.43 -12.24 -3.33
N ALA A 141 5.55 -12.80 -2.87
CA ALA A 141 5.83 -14.22 -2.97
C ALA A 141 5.05 -15.06 -1.94
N VAL A 142 5.05 -14.62 -0.68
CA VAL A 142 4.42 -15.34 0.44
C VAL A 142 2.90 -15.19 0.43
N GLY A 143 2.42 -14.07 -0.08
CA GLY A 143 1.01 -13.70 0.00
C GLY A 143 0.06 -14.73 -0.60
N PRO A 144 0.16 -15.12 -1.89
CA PRO A 144 -0.74 -16.10 -2.49
C PRO A 144 -0.77 -17.45 -1.76
N ALA A 145 0.36 -17.92 -1.22
CA ALA A 145 0.45 -19.17 -0.48
C ALA A 145 -0.28 -19.09 0.87
N LEU A 146 -0.05 -18.02 1.65
CA LEU A 146 -0.79 -17.77 2.89
C LEU A 146 -2.29 -17.59 2.63
N GLY A 147 -2.63 -16.89 1.55
CA GLY A 147 -4.00 -16.66 1.15
C GLY A 147 -4.72 -17.97 0.82
N ALA A 148 -4.07 -18.86 0.07
CA ALA A 148 -4.63 -20.18 -0.24
C ALA A 148 -4.87 -21.03 0.99
N ALA A 149 -3.94 -21.05 1.95
CA ALA A 149 -4.11 -21.76 3.22
C ALA A 149 -5.33 -21.23 3.99
N LEU A 150 -5.47 -19.90 4.10
CA LEU A 150 -6.61 -19.27 4.79
C LEU A 150 -7.93 -19.49 4.04
N HIS A 151 -7.90 -19.47 2.71
CA HIS A 151 -9.08 -19.72 1.86
C HIS A 151 -9.65 -21.13 2.09
N GLN A 152 -8.78 -22.14 2.23
CA GLN A 152 -9.20 -23.52 2.45
C GLN A 152 -9.92 -23.71 3.79
N ILE A 153 -9.59 -22.91 4.80
CA ILE A 153 -10.15 -23.03 6.14
C ILE A 153 -11.51 -22.31 6.24
N GLY A 154 -11.64 -21.12 5.68
CA GLY A 154 -12.81 -20.26 5.90
C GLY A 154 -13.32 -19.48 4.70
N GLY A 155 -12.86 -19.82 3.49
CA GLY A 155 -13.27 -19.17 2.24
C GLY A 155 -12.77 -17.73 2.11
N TYR A 156 -13.35 -17.02 1.12
CA TYR A 156 -12.94 -15.68 0.72
C TYR A 156 -13.01 -14.67 1.88
N THR A 157 -14.13 -14.60 2.60
CA THR A 157 -14.33 -13.64 3.70
C THR A 157 -13.34 -13.83 4.85
N CYS A 158 -13.02 -15.08 5.21
CA CYS A 158 -12.11 -15.39 6.31
C CYS A 158 -10.69 -14.85 6.05
N MET A 159 -10.19 -14.99 4.82
CA MET A 159 -8.87 -14.47 4.43
C MET A 159 -8.74 -12.97 4.67
N PHE A 160 -9.76 -12.20 4.26
CA PHE A 160 -9.74 -10.74 4.37
C PHE A 160 -9.99 -10.26 5.80
N TRP A 161 -10.82 -10.96 6.58
CA TRP A 161 -11.07 -10.58 7.97
C TRP A 161 -9.88 -10.88 8.87
N THR A 162 -9.25 -12.05 8.72
CA THR A 162 -8.06 -12.41 9.49
C THR A 162 -6.92 -11.42 9.25
N LEU A 163 -6.64 -11.08 7.99
CA LEU A 163 -5.61 -10.09 7.68
C LEU A 163 -5.99 -8.66 8.01
N GLY A 164 -7.26 -8.27 7.84
CA GLY A 164 -7.76 -6.99 8.33
C GLY A 164 -7.53 -6.84 9.83
N GLY A 165 -7.73 -7.92 10.59
CA GLY A 165 -7.41 -8.00 12.01
C GLY A 165 -5.91 -7.90 12.29
N VAL A 166 -5.06 -8.60 11.53
CA VAL A 166 -3.59 -8.51 11.66
C VAL A 166 -3.11 -7.08 11.40
N ILE A 167 -3.56 -6.44 10.31
CA ILE A 167 -3.21 -5.04 10.01
C ILE A 167 -3.75 -4.12 11.11
N GLY A 168 -4.96 -4.33 11.59
CA GLY A 168 -5.53 -3.60 12.73
C GLY A 168 -4.69 -3.73 14.00
N ALA A 169 -4.16 -4.91 14.30
CA ALA A 169 -3.23 -5.12 15.41
C ALA A 169 -1.90 -4.38 15.19
N THR A 170 -1.38 -4.37 13.96
CA THR A 170 -0.17 -3.57 13.65
C THR A 170 -0.42 -2.08 13.78
N PHE A 171 -1.61 -1.59 13.44
CA PHE A 171 -2.02 -0.20 13.66
C PHE A 171 -1.99 0.14 15.16
N LEU A 172 -2.55 -0.71 16.02
CA LEU A 172 -2.49 -0.50 17.47
C LEU A 172 -1.04 -0.46 17.97
N ALA A 173 -0.18 -1.37 17.49
CA ALA A 173 1.24 -1.37 17.83
C ALA A 173 1.95 -0.09 17.35
N GLN A 174 1.61 0.41 16.15
CA GLN A 174 2.18 1.65 15.62
C GLN A 174 1.82 2.88 16.46
N LEU A 175 0.63 2.92 17.07
CA LEU A 175 0.24 4.04 17.95
C LEU A 175 1.22 4.23 19.12
N PHE A 176 1.74 3.14 19.69
CA PHE A 176 2.68 3.19 20.80
C PHE A 176 4.15 3.28 20.37
N VAL A 177 4.50 2.64 19.26
CA VAL A 177 5.91 2.45 18.86
C VAL A 177 6.42 3.53 17.93
N VAL A 178 5.58 4.08 17.03
CA VAL A 178 6.05 5.05 16.04
C VAL A 178 6.29 6.38 16.75
N PRO A 179 7.53 6.90 16.79
CA PRO A 179 7.83 8.15 17.48
C PRO A 179 7.24 9.36 16.74
N GLU A 180 6.94 10.41 17.48
CA GLU A 180 6.44 11.65 16.88
C GLU A 180 7.56 12.37 16.14
N ILE A 181 7.38 12.50 14.82
CA ILE A 181 8.35 13.18 13.97
C ILE A 181 7.82 14.60 13.74
N ARG A 182 8.50 15.57 14.37
CA ARG A 182 8.29 16.98 14.08
C ARG A 182 8.85 17.27 12.68
N ASN A 183 8.04 17.90 11.84
CA ASN A 183 8.54 18.36 10.55
C ASN A 183 9.44 19.58 10.77
N GLU A 184 10.75 19.35 10.69
CA GLU A 184 11.71 20.39 10.30
C GLU A 184 11.23 20.94 8.94
N ARG A 185 10.81 22.20 8.92
CA ARG A 185 10.15 22.85 7.79
C ARG A 185 11.19 23.05 6.67
N LYS A 186 11.56 21.99 5.95
CA LYS A 186 12.39 22.12 4.75
C LYS A 186 11.51 22.70 3.66
N SER A 187 11.68 23.99 3.38
CA SER A 187 11.26 24.63 2.13
C SER A 187 12.01 23.97 0.98
N GLN A 188 11.60 22.76 0.58
CA GLN A 188 11.91 22.24 -0.75
C GLN A 188 10.75 22.62 -1.66
N SER A 189 10.73 23.91 -1.97
CA SER A 189 9.99 24.49 -3.08
C SER A 189 10.31 23.69 -4.36
N LEU A 190 9.27 23.12 -4.97
CA LEU A 190 9.15 22.87 -6.40
C LEU A 190 10.35 22.19 -7.09
N SER A 191 10.43 20.86 -7.07
CA SER A 191 11.30 20.16 -8.03
C SER A 191 10.88 18.74 -8.42
N SER A 192 9.67 18.24 -8.10
CA SER A 192 9.25 16.93 -8.62
C SER A 192 8.99 16.96 -10.14
N LEU A 193 8.58 18.11 -10.69
CA LEU A 193 8.45 18.33 -12.14
C LEU A 193 9.75 18.81 -12.82
N HIS A 194 10.69 19.39 -12.05
CA HIS A 194 11.99 19.78 -12.58
C HIS A 194 12.93 18.58 -12.70
N MET A 195 12.77 17.55 -11.87
CA MET A 195 13.50 16.27 -12.00
C MET A 195 13.09 15.46 -13.24
N LEU A 196 11.89 15.69 -13.80
CA LEU A 196 11.50 15.12 -15.09
C LEU A 196 12.24 15.79 -16.26
N LYS A 197 12.75 17.01 -16.07
CA LYS A 197 13.71 17.65 -16.98
C LYS A 197 15.11 17.26 -16.54
N LEU A 198 15.56 16.06 -16.89
CA LEU A 198 16.95 15.62 -16.72
C LEU A 198 17.93 16.68 -17.27
N PRO A 199 18.70 17.42 -16.46
CA PRO A 199 19.85 18.16 -16.92
C PRO A 199 21.07 17.30 -16.58
N GLY A 200 21.42 16.33 -17.44
CA GLY A 200 22.47 15.38 -17.04
C GLY A 200 22.96 14.35 -18.04
N ILE A 201 22.76 14.54 -19.35
CA ILE A 201 23.32 13.63 -20.39
C ILE A 201 24.45 14.29 -21.22
N ILE A 202 24.88 15.53 -20.93
CA ILE A 202 25.79 16.24 -21.85
C ILE A 202 27.26 16.42 -21.38
N ASP A 203 27.62 16.35 -20.10
CA ASP A 203 29.01 16.64 -19.69
C ASP A 203 29.84 15.40 -19.31
N TYR A 204 30.11 14.54 -20.28
CA TYR A 204 31.19 13.53 -20.18
C TYR A 204 32.03 13.45 -21.45
N ARG A 205 32.39 14.61 -22.01
CA ARG A 205 33.36 14.70 -23.10
C ARG A 205 34.24 15.92 -22.91
N ASN A 206 35.09 15.89 -21.88
CA ASN A 206 36.36 16.62 -21.77
C ASN A 206 37.06 16.28 -20.44
N GLN A 207 37.58 15.06 -20.33
CA GLN A 207 38.80 14.73 -19.59
C GLN A 207 39.54 13.64 -20.34
#